data_AF-A0A9P0I4B4-F1
#
_entry.id   AF-A0A9P0I4B4-F1
#
_cell.length_a   1.000
_cell.length_b   1.000
_cell.length_c   1.000
_cell.angle_alpha   90.00
_cell.angle_beta   90.00
_cell.angle_gamma   90.00
#
_symmetry.space_group_name_H-M   'P 1'
#
loop_
_entity.id
_entity.type
_entity.pdbx_description
1 polymer ?
#
loop_
_entity_poly.entity_id
_entity_poly.type
_entity_poly.pdbx_seq_one_letter_code
_entity_poly.pdbx_strand_id
1 'polypeptide(L)'
;MQDILSSFVMEKYLSVQSFGVVGSWLCANIHALDEDSLLDIISKLTRLKYTDDKIEKAVEKYMKLRGHKIESHVLIVGLLNFCMQFQIYNEQILNSCSEYFLSNWQVVPPSFLKSFIYPFGYLQYDPVNNTKFWMLVEKIMNENFDKMTSCDLSSIILSSIYLGKYPSTLVRRMLSPEYLAKVKNADMWKRFYLIDTAMTLECEKYLGPLLPKDQWSKPITQDFRVKNILEKIMEMLTNVAGGQDKLSVAVLYRTYHRMKHIYWMSCCTPLGWVVKPLTGNQKPFGMLILPY
;
A
#
# COMPACT_ATOMS: atom_id res chain seq x y z
N MET A 1 6.97 -16.47 27.10
CA MET A 1 7.10 -16.51 25.63
C MET A 1 7.91 -15.32 25.09
N GLN A 2 7.65 -14.10 25.57
CA GLN A 2 8.35 -12.89 25.13
C GLN A 2 9.87 -12.98 25.30
N ASP A 3 10.37 -13.56 26.40
CA ASP A 3 11.81 -13.74 26.65
C ASP A 3 12.46 -14.70 25.64
N ILE A 4 11.78 -15.80 25.32
CA ILE A 4 12.24 -16.76 24.31
C ILE A 4 12.33 -16.08 22.94
N LEU A 5 11.32 -15.28 22.58
CA LEU A 5 11.36 -14.50 21.33
C LEU A 5 12.45 -13.43 21.37
N SER A 6 12.72 -12.80 22.52
CA SER A 6 13.84 -11.87 22.69
C SER A 6 15.16 -12.57 22.42
N SER A 7 15.38 -13.76 22.98
CA SER A 7 16.57 -14.58 22.68
C SER A 7 16.66 -14.93 21.20
N PHE A 8 15.55 -15.31 20.54
CA PHE A 8 15.57 -15.60 19.10
C PHE A 8 15.96 -14.37 18.26
N VAL A 9 15.47 -13.19 18.64
CA VAL A 9 15.82 -11.94 17.96
C VAL A 9 17.30 -11.58 18.17
N MET A 10 17.82 -11.73 19.39
CA MET A 10 19.23 -11.44 19.70
C MET A 10 20.17 -12.35 18.94
N GLU A 11 19.91 -13.66 18.97
CA GLU A 11 20.74 -14.68 18.33
C GLU A 11 20.47 -14.83 16.82
N LYS A 12 19.52 -14.06 16.27
CA LYS A 12 19.01 -14.22 14.89
C LYS A 12 18.67 -15.68 14.58
N TYR A 13 18.06 -16.35 15.55
CA TYR A 13 17.76 -17.77 15.49
C TYR A 13 16.61 -18.03 14.51
N LEU A 14 16.86 -18.87 13.51
CA LEU A 14 15.92 -19.18 12.43
C LEU A 14 15.65 -20.69 12.36
N SER A 15 14.73 -21.17 13.20
CA SER A 15 14.28 -22.57 13.19
C SER A 15 12.78 -22.66 12.94
N VAL A 16 12.41 -23.29 11.82
CA VAL A 16 11.01 -23.49 11.42
C VAL A 16 10.23 -24.29 12.48
N GLN A 17 10.87 -25.29 13.11
CA GLN A 17 10.23 -26.10 14.15
C GLN A 17 9.91 -25.27 15.40
N SER A 18 10.86 -24.46 15.85
CA SER A 18 10.69 -23.60 17.01
C SER A 18 9.60 -22.57 16.78
N PHE A 19 9.53 -22.00 15.58
CA PHE A 19 8.46 -21.06 15.23
C PHE A 19 7.08 -21.72 15.11
N GLY A 20 7.00 -22.96 14.63
CA GLY A 20 5.75 -23.72 14.64
C GLY A 20 5.20 -23.97 16.06
N VAL A 21 6.09 -24.13 17.05
CA VAL A 21 5.72 -24.18 18.47
C VAL A 21 5.20 -22.82 18.94
N VAL A 22 5.87 -21.72 18.58
CA VAL A 22 5.41 -20.35 18.90
C VAL A 22 4.02 -20.09 18.34
N GLY A 23 3.76 -20.41 17.07
CA GLY A 23 2.44 -20.21 16.46
C GLY A 23 1.35 -21.04 17.15
N SER A 24 1.66 -22.28 17.55
CA SER A 24 0.74 -23.15 18.29
C SER A 24 0.46 -22.60 19.71
N TRP A 25 1.50 -22.13 20.40
CA TRP A 25 1.36 -21.49 21.71
C TRP A 25 0.53 -20.20 21.62
N LEU A 26 0.77 -19.37 20.60
CA LEU A 26 0.04 -18.13 20.38
C LEU A 26 -1.45 -18.41 20.17
N CYS A 27 -1.80 -19.37 19.30
CA CYS A 27 -3.19 -19.81 19.10
C CYS A 27 -3.89 -20.22 20.41
N ALA A 28 -3.19 -20.96 21.27
CA ALA A 28 -3.74 -21.44 22.54
C ALA A 28 -3.93 -20.31 23.54
N ASN A 29 -2.97 -19.37 23.63
CA ASN A 29 -2.92 -18.36 24.71
C ASN A 29 -3.44 -16.98 24.29
N ILE A 30 -3.86 -16.79 23.04
CA ILE A 30 -4.25 -15.49 22.49
C ILE A 30 -5.31 -14.75 23.31
N HIS A 31 -6.20 -15.50 23.96
CA HIS A 31 -7.30 -14.96 24.76
C HIS A 31 -6.83 -14.32 26.07
N ALA A 32 -5.66 -14.71 26.59
CA ALA A 32 -5.09 -14.22 27.83
C ALA A 32 -4.10 -13.05 27.63
N LEU A 33 -3.69 -12.79 26.39
CA LEU A 33 -2.74 -11.71 26.08
C LEU A 33 -3.39 -10.33 26.20
N ASP A 34 -2.68 -9.42 26.84
CA ASP A 34 -2.92 -7.98 26.79
C ASP A 34 -2.38 -7.35 25.49
N GLU A 35 -2.67 -6.07 25.28
CA GLU A 35 -2.30 -5.34 24.06
C GLU A 35 -0.78 -5.19 23.90
N ASP A 36 -0.06 -4.88 24.97
CA ASP A 36 1.39 -4.68 24.94
C ASP A 36 2.11 -6.00 24.69
N SER A 37 1.64 -7.08 25.32
CA SER A 37 2.18 -8.42 25.08
C SER A 37 1.99 -8.89 23.64
N LEU A 38 0.82 -8.64 23.05
CA LEU A 38 0.57 -8.97 21.66
C LEU A 38 1.45 -8.14 20.72
N LEU A 39 1.54 -6.82 20.96
CA LEU A 39 2.38 -5.92 20.17
C LEU A 39 3.84 -6.35 20.17
N ASP A 40 4.38 -6.70 21.34
CA ASP A 40 5.76 -7.17 21.49
C ASP A 40 6.01 -8.46 20.70
N ILE A 41 5.11 -9.45 20.82
CA ILE A 41 5.19 -10.72 20.07
C ILE A 41 5.16 -10.45 18.56
N ILE A 42 4.19 -9.66 18.08
CA ILE A 42 4.04 -9.35 16.65
C ILE A 42 5.23 -8.57 16.11
N SER A 43 5.75 -7.62 16.88
CA SER A 43 6.95 -6.84 16.51
C SER A 43 8.18 -7.74 16.39
N LYS A 44 8.36 -8.70 17.31
CA LYS A 44 9.47 -9.66 17.27
C LYS A 44 9.34 -10.62 16.09
N LEU A 45 8.15 -11.15 15.82
CA LEU A 45 7.88 -12.01 14.66
C LEU A 45 8.15 -11.27 13.33
N THR A 46 7.70 -10.01 13.25
CA THR A 46 7.96 -9.14 12.09
C THR A 46 9.47 -8.92 11.88
N ARG A 47 10.23 -8.67 12.95
CA ARG A 47 11.70 -8.53 12.90
C ARG A 47 12.41 -9.82 12.49
N LEU A 48 11.91 -10.97 12.92
CA LEU A 48 12.41 -12.29 12.53
C LEU A 48 11.98 -12.69 11.11
N LYS A 49 11.11 -11.89 10.46
CA LYS A 49 10.52 -12.19 9.14
C LYS A 49 9.88 -13.58 9.10
N TYR A 50 9.24 -13.98 10.20
CA TYR A 50 8.51 -15.24 10.28
C TYR A 50 7.01 -14.99 10.49
N THR A 51 6.21 -15.67 9.67
CA THR A 51 4.77 -15.83 9.86
C THR A 51 4.35 -17.23 9.43
N ASP A 52 3.22 -17.71 9.96
CA ASP A 52 2.54 -18.91 9.50
C ASP A 52 1.01 -18.77 9.66
N ASP A 53 0.27 -19.71 9.08
CA ASP A 53 -1.20 -19.73 9.14
C ASP A 53 -1.74 -19.75 10.58
N LYS A 54 -0.98 -20.28 11.54
CA LYS A 54 -1.40 -20.35 12.95
C LYS A 54 -1.29 -18.99 13.60
N ILE A 55 -0.21 -18.25 13.32
CA ILE A 55 -0.03 -16.88 13.81
C ILE A 55 -1.11 -15.99 13.24
N GLU A 56 -1.37 -16.05 11.93
CA GLU A 56 -2.42 -15.26 11.31
C GLU A 56 -3.80 -15.55 11.95
N LYS A 57 -4.18 -16.83 12.08
CA LYS A 57 -5.44 -17.22 12.71
C LYS A 57 -5.53 -16.82 14.18
N ALA A 58 -4.41 -16.83 14.90
CA ALA A 58 -4.39 -16.35 16.28
C ALA A 58 -4.69 -14.85 16.32
N VAL A 59 -4.00 -14.03 15.50
CA VAL A 59 -4.27 -12.60 15.41
C VAL A 59 -5.71 -12.32 15.00
N GLU A 60 -6.23 -13.05 14.01
CA GLU A 60 -7.64 -12.94 13.61
C GLU A 60 -8.59 -13.21 14.78
N LYS A 61 -8.34 -14.27 15.55
CA LYS A 61 -9.13 -14.62 16.74
C LYS A 61 -9.02 -13.53 17.81
N TYR A 62 -7.85 -12.93 18.01
CA TYR A 62 -7.69 -11.79 18.91
C TYR A 62 -8.57 -10.61 18.47
N MET A 63 -8.50 -10.24 17.19
CA MET A 63 -9.27 -9.13 16.63
C MET A 63 -10.78 -9.37 16.75
N LYS A 64 -11.26 -10.60 16.54
CA LYS A 64 -12.68 -10.94 16.75
C LYS A 64 -13.11 -10.77 18.21
N LEU A 65 -12.28 -11.19 19.15
CA LEU A 65 -12.64 -11.19 20.58
C LEU A 65 -12.49 -9.82 21.24
N ARG A 66 -11.43 -9.08 20.87
CA ARG A 66 -10.99 -7.86 21.56
C ARG A 66 -10.91 -6.63 20.67
N GLY A 67 -11.09 -6.74 19.35
CA GLY A 67 -10.88 -5.64 18.40
C GLY A 67 -11.62 -4.35 18.75
N HIS A 68 -12.87 -4.45 19.23
CA HIS A 68 -13.67 -3.30 19.65
C HIS A 68 -13.24 -2.67 20.99
N LYS A 69 -12.40 -3.35 21.77
CA LYS A 69 -11.87 -2.89 23.06
C LYS A 69 -10.43 -2.39 22.97
N ILE A 70 -9.81 -2.48 21.79
CA ILE A 70 -8.43 -2.03 21.61
C ILE A 70 -8.40 -0.52 21.83
N GLU A 71 -7.54 -0.06 22.73
CA GLU A 71 -7.31 1.37 22.97
C GLU A 71 -6.00 1.85 22.34
N SER A 72 -4.98 0.97 22.29
CA SER A 72 -3.65 1.32 21.81
C SER A 72 -3.59 1.46 20.29
N HIS A 73 -3.39 2.70 19.83
CA HIS A 73 -3.12 2.98 18.41
C HIS A 73 -1.82 2.34 17.92
N VAL A 74 -0.85 2.11 18.84
CA VAL A 74 0.43 1.49 18.51
C VAL A 74 0.27 0.00 18.19
N LEU A 75 -0.63 -0.71 18.88
CA LEU A 75 -0.96 -2.10 18.55
C LEU A 75 -1.52 -2.21 17.13
N ILE A 76 -2.48 -1.36 16.78
CA ILE A 76 -3.10 -1.36 15.44
C ILE A 76 -2.07 -1.09 14.34
N VAL A 77 -1.15 -0.14 14.57
CA VAL A 77 -0.03 0.12 13.67
C VAL A 77 0.90 -1.09 13.54
N GLY A 78 1.21 -1.75 14.65
CA GLY A 78 2.00 -2.98 14.66
C GLY A 78 1.35 -4.10 13.85
N LEU A 79 0.03 -4.27 13.98
CA LEU A 79 -0.76 -5.24 13.23
C LEU A 79 -0.84 -4.92 11.73
N LEU A 80 -1.04 -3.65 11.37
CA LEU A 80 -1.05 -3.22 9.97
C LEU A 80 0.34 -3.41 9.34
N ASN A 81 1.42 -3.08 10.05
CA ASN A 81 2.78 -3.32 9.59
C ASN A 81 3.07 -4.82 9.45
N PHE A 82 2.59 -5.65 10.37
CA PHE A 82 2.66 -7.10 10.26
C PHE A 82 1.95 -7.60 8.99
N CYS A 83 0.72 -7.13 8.73
CA CYS A 83 0.01 -7.50 7.51
C CYS A 83 0.75 -7.07 6.25
N MET A 84 1.31 -5.85 6.24
CA MET A 84 2.03 -5.30 5.12
C MET A 84 3.35 -6.06 4.84
N GLN A 85 4.13 -6.35 5.88
CA GLN A 85 5.41 -7.06 5.79
C GLN A 85 5.26 -8.47 5.21
N PHE A 86 4.16 -9.14 5.54
CA PHE A 86 3.91 -10.53 5.14
C PHE A 86 2.85 -10.67 4.03
N GLN A 87 2.37 -9.56 3.48
CA GLN A 87 1.29 -9.52 2.48
C GLN A 87 0.04 -10.32 2.89
N ILE A 88 -0.35 -10.21 4.17
CA ILE A 88 -1.50 -10.92 4.73
C ILE A 88 -2.78 -10.20 4.31
N TYR A 89 -3.65 -10.92 3.60
CA TYR A 89 -4.96 -10.45 3.14
C TYR A 89 -6.08 -11.05 4.00
N ASN A 90 -6.07 -10.73 5.29
CA ASN A 90 -7.10 -11.18 6.22
C ASN A 90 -8.14 -10.08 6.44
N GLU A 91 -9.32 -10.24 5.83
CA GLU A 91 -10.38 -9.22 5.85
C GLU A 91 -10.79 -8.85 7.26
N GLN A 92 -10.86 -9.81 8.19
CA GLN A 92 -11.24 -9.52 9.56
C GLN A 92 -10.23 -8.59 10.24
N ILE A 93 -8.93 -8.88 10.11
CA ILE A 93 -7.88 -8.06 10.72
C ILE A 93 -7.92 -6.64 10.12
N LEU A 94 -7.94 -6.55 8.79
CA LEU A 94 -7.90 -5.26 8.08
C LEU A 94 -9.16 -4.42 8.33
N ASN A 95 -10.35 -5.04 8.34
CA ASN A 95 -11.59 -4.34 8.64
C ASN A 95 -11.61 -3.84 10.09
N SER A 96 -11.22 -4.66 11.07
CA SER A 96 -11.18 -4.22 12.47
C SER A 96 -10.18 -3.07 12.67
N CYS A 97 -9.02 -3.08 11.99
CA CYS A 97 -8.09 -1.95 12.01
C CYS A 97 -8.72 -0.68 11.39
N SER A 98 -9.49 -0.82 10.30
CA SER A 98 -10.18 0.31 9.68
C SER A 98 -11.28 0.90 10.58
N GLU A 99 -12.03 0.05 11.28
CA GLU A 99 -13.08 0.44 12.22
C GLU A 99 -12.52 1.15 13.46
N TYR A 100 -11.39 0.67 13.98
CA TYR A 100 -10.65 1.37 15.02
C TYR A 100 -10.25 2.77 14.56
N PHE A 101 -9.69 2.90 13.35
CA PHE A 101 -9.27 4.20 12.82
C PHE A 101 -10.45 5.16 12.65
N LEU A 102 -11.58 4.68 12.10
CA LEU A 102 -12.81 5.45 11.97
C LEU A 102 -13.31 6.02 13.31
N SER A 103 -13.15 5.26 14.38
CA SER A 103 -13.68 5.60 15.70
C SER A 103 -12.72 6.44 16.55
N ASN A 104 -11.39 6.26 16.36
CA ASN A 104 -10.37 6.79 17.27
C ASN A 104 -9.36 7.74 16.61
N TRP A 105 -9.59 8.19 15.36
CA TRP A 105 -8.64 9.02 14.62
C TRP A 105 -8.17 10.29 15.34
N GLN A 106 -8.98 10.86 16.23
CA GLN A 106 -8.67 12.09 16.98
C GLN A 106 -7.50 11.89 17.96
N VAL A 107 -7.31 10.67 18.44
CA VAL A 107 -6.24 10.31 19.38
C VAL A 107 -4.95 9.94 18.63
N VAL A 108 -5.02 9.68 17.32
CA VAL A 108 -3.88 9.27 16.49
C VAL A 108 -2.99 10.48 16.16
N PRO A 109 -1.70 10.46 16.53
CA PRO A 109 -0.81 11.56 16.18
C PRO A 109 -0.57 11.64 14.66
N PRO A 110 -0.36 12.84 14.08
CA PRO A 110 -0.13 13.01 12.64
C PRO A 110 1.01 12.18 12.07
N SER A 111 2.05 11.91 12.87
CA SER A 111 3.20 11.07 12.49
C SER A 111 2.83 9.60 12.23
N PHE A 112 1.73 9.11 12.81
CA PHE A 112 1.26 7.74 12.63
C PHE A 112 0.25 7.58 11.49
N LEU A 113 -0.28 8.68 10.93
CA LEU A 113 -1.33 8.62 9.89
C LEU A 113 -0.93 7.77 8.70
N LYS A 114 0.32 7.86 8.24
CA LYS A 114 0.83 6.97 7.18
C LYS A 114 0.76 5.51 7.58
N SER A 115 1.19 5.17 8.78
CA SER A 115 1.21 3.78 9.26
C SER A 115 -0.20 3.19 9.39
N PHE A 116 -1.23 4.02 9.50
CA PHE A 116 -2.63 3.59 9.42
C PHE A 116 -3.14 3.46 7.98
N ILE A 117 -2.88 4.46 7.14
CA ILE A 117 -3.56 4.61 5.84
C ILE A 117 -2.83 3.87 4.72
N TYR A 118 -1.49 3.98 4.68
CA TYR A 118 -0.67 3.41 3.61
C TYR A 118 -0.85 1.89 3.44
N PRO A 119 -0.95 1.07 4.51
CA PRO A 119 -1.11 -0.37 4.38
C PRO A 119 -2.32 -0.81 3.54
N PHE A 120 -3.42 -0.06 3.58
CA PHE A 120 -4.60 -0.37 2.77
C PHE A 120 -4.33 -0.25 1.28
N GLY A 121 -3.64 0.81 0.85
CA GLY A 121 -3.26 0.97 -0.55
C GLY A 121 -2.10 0.06 -0.97
N TYR A 122 -1.18 -0.26 -0.04
CA TYR A 122 -0.11 -1.24 -0.27
C TYR A 122 -0.69 -2.64 -0.54
N LEU A 123 -1.62 -3.10 0.30
CA LEU A 123 -2.24 -4.41 0.19
C LEU A 123 -3.34 -4.47 -0.87
N GLN A 124 -3.62 -3.35 -1.56
CA GLN A 124 -4.75 -3.19 -2.47
C GLN A 124 -6.08 -3.63 -1.83
N TYR A 125 -6.26 -3.30 -0.55
CA TYR A 125 -7.45 -3.65 0.22
C TYR A 125 -8.36 -2.44 0.39
N ASP A 126 -9.62 -2.54 -0.05
CA ASP A 126 -10.66 -1.53 0.20
C ASP A 126 -11.54 -1.98 1.38
N PRO A 127 -11.56 -1.27 2.51
CA PRO A 127 -12.35 -1.65 3.69
C PRO A 127 -13.86 -1.73 3.41
N VAL A 128 -14.59 -2.54 4.19
CA VAL A 128 -16.06 -2.68 4.04
C VAL A 128 -16.78 -1.33 4.10
N ASN A 129 -16.33 -0.43 4.96
CA ASN A 129 -16.85 0.94 5.08
C ASN A 129 -16.09 1.95 4.19
N ASN A 130 -15.70 1.56 2.97
CA ASN A 130 -14.78 2.30 2.10
C ASN A 130 -15.11 3.79 1.97
N THR A 131 -16.36 4.13 1.72
CA THR A 131 -16.77 5.51 1.42
C THR A 131 -16.55 6.39 2.63
N LYS A 132 -16.97 5.93 3.83
CA LYS A 132 -16.74 6.65 5.09
C LYS A 132 -15.26 6.74 5.41
N PHE A 133 -14.52 5.65 5.22
CA PHE A 133 -13.09 5.58 5.49
C PHE A 133 -12.30 6.59 4.63
N TRP A 134 -12.48 6.57 3.31
CA TRP A 134 -11.73 7.45 2.41
C TRP A 134 -12.15 8.92 2.51
N MET A 135 -13.42 9.21 2.78
CA MET A 135 -13.85 10.59 3.11
C MET A 135 -13.18 11.11 4.38
N LEU A 136 -13.09 10.27 5.42
CA LEU A 136 -12.41 10.63 6.66
C LEU A 136 -10.90 10.82 6.43
N VAL A 137 -10.26 9.92 5.67
CA VAL A 137 -8.85 10.03 5.28
C VAL A 137 -8.60 11.36 4.58
N GLU A 138 -9.38 11.71 3.55
CA GLU A 138 -9.19 12.99 2.84
C GLU A 138 -9.34 14.18 3.79
N LYS A 139 -10.33 14.17 4.69
CA LYS A 139 -10.52 15.22 5.70
C LYS A 139 -9.29 15.36 6.62
N ILE A 140 -8.87 14.27 7.28
CA ILE A 140 -7.76 14.27 8.25
C ILE A 140 -6.46 14.70 7.59
N MET A 141 -6.21 14.20 6.37
CA MET A 141 -5.01 14.53 5.61
C MET A 141 -4.96 16.01 5.23
N ASN A 142 -6.11 16.64 4.92
CA ASN A 142 -6.17 18.07 4.65
C ASN A 142 -5.94 18.90 5.93
N GLU A 143 -6.50 18.47 7.06
CA GLU A 143 -6.32 19.13 8.37
C GLU A 143 -4.88 19.04 8.88
N ASN A 144 -4.19 17.93 8.63
CA ASN A 144 -2.82 17.68 9.10
C ASN A 144 -1.75 17.86 8.02
N PHE A 145 -2.11 18.41 6.86
CA PHE A 145 -1.22 18.55 5.71
C PHE A 145 0.12 19.21 6.05
N ASP A 146 0.11 20.33 6.80
CA ASP A 146 1.34 21.06 7.15
C ASP A 146 2.17 20.36 8.25
N LYS A 147 1.57 19.41 8.98
CA LYS A 147 2.23 18.65 10.06
C LYS A 147 2.90 17.37 9.54
N MET A 148 2.56 16.94 8.32
CA MET A 148 3.07 15.71 7.72
C MET A 148 4.26 15.97 6.80
N THR A 149 5.13 14.98 6.68
CA THR A 149 6.26 15.07 5.73
C THR A 149 5.76 14.90 4.29
N SER A 150 6.44 15.53 3.33
CA SER A 150 6.13 15.34 1.90
C SER A 150 6.24 13.89 1.47
N CYS A 151 7.17 13.14 2.07
CA CYS A 151 7.33 11.70 1.81
C CYS A 151 6.07 10.93 2.21
N ASP A 152 5.53 11.19 3.40
CA ASP A 152 4.36 10.49 3.90
C ASP A 152 3.09 10.86 3.13
N LEU A 153 2.91 12.15 2.86
CA LEU A 153 1.83 12.65 2.01
C LEU A 153 1.84 11.99 0.63
N SER A 154 3.00 12.00 -0.05
CA SER A 154 3.12 11.37 -1.38
C SER A 154 2.84 9.88 -1.34
N SER A 155 3.25 9.18 -0.28
CA SER A 155 3.05 7.73 -0.14
C SER A 155 1.57 7.41 0.00
N ILE A 156 0.84 8.16 0.84
CA ILE A 156 -0.60 7.99 1.05
C ILE A 156 -1.40 8.36 -0.21
N ILE A 157 -1.03 9.45 -0.90
CA ILE A 157 -1.71 9.87 -2.12
C ILE A 157 -1.53 8.81 -3.21
N LEU A 158 -0.30 8.34 -3.44
CA LEU A 158 -0.04 7.28 -4.43
C LEU A 158 -0.80 5.99 -4.07
N SER A 159 -0.75 5.57 -2.80
CA SER A 159 -1.46 4.37 -2.36
C SER A 159 -2.97 4.50 -2.51
N SER A 160 -3.53 5.70 -2.35
CA SER A 160 -4.96 5.99 -2.59
C SER A 160 -5.30 5.91 -4.08
N ILE A 161 -4.45 6.48 -4.95
CA ILE A 161 -4.62 6.43 -6.40
C ILE A 161 -4.62 4.98 -6.91
N TYR A 162 -3.76 4.11 -6.36
CA TYR A 162 -3.71 2.70 -6.72
C TYR A 162 -5.00 1.93 -6.37
N LEU A 163 -5.78 2.42 -5.40
CA LEU A 163 -7.11 1.92 -5.07
C LEU A 163 -8.24 2.59 -5.86
N GLY A 164 -7.90 3.42 -6.86
CA GLY A 164 -8.87 4.20 -7.62
C GLY A 164 -9.51 5.33 -6.81
N LYS A 165 -8.86 5.80 -5.74
CA LYS A 165 -9.31 6.95 -4.94
C LYS A 165 -8.45 8.16 -5.30
N TYR A 166 -9.08 9.24 -5.78
CA TYR A 166 -8.38 10.38 -6.37
C TYR A 166 -8.59 11.65 -5.51
N PRO A 167 -7.76 11.89 -4.48
CA PRO A 167 -7.93 13.03 -3.57
C PRO A 167 -7.46 14.34 -4.23
N SER A 168 -8.30 14.93 -5.08
CA SER A 168 -7.95 16.12 -5.88
C SER A 168 -7.53 17.32 -5.04
N THR A 169 -8.13 17.49 -3.86
CA THR A 169 -7.87 18.62 -2.95
C THR A 169 -6.44 18.55 -2.41
N LEU A 170 -6.03 17.37 -1.95
CA LEU A 170 -4.67 17.11 -1.42
C LEU A 170 -3.62 17.26 -2.51
N VAL A 171 -3.88 16.70 -3.70
CA VAL A 171 -2.97 16.80 -4.84
C VAL A 171 -2.77 18.27 -5.23
N ARG A 172 -3.86 19.05 -5.33
CA ARG A 172 -3.78 20.48 -5.68
C ARG A 172 -2.92 21.27 -4.69
N ARG A 173 -3.06 20.98 -3.39
CA ARG A 173 -2.28 21.64 -2.34
C ARG A 173 -0.81 21.21 -2.35
N MET A 174 -0.54 19.93 -2.61
CA MET A 174 0.82 19.38 -2.70
C MET A 174 1.57 19.87 -3.95
N LEU A 175 0.86 20.09 -5.06
CA LEU A 175 1.44 20.61 -6.30
C LEU A 175 1.35 22.14 -6.40
N SER A 176 1.02 22.84 -5.30
CA SER A 176 0.99 24.29 -5.30
C SER A 176 2.42 24.86 -5.39
N PRO A 177 2.62 26.01 -6.07
CA PRO A 177 3.96 26.62 -6.18
C PRO A 177 4.62 26.86 -4.82
N GLU A 178 3.83 27.24 -3.81
CA GLU A 178 4.29 27.52 -2.45
C GLU A 178 4.78 26.25 -1.74
N TYR A 179 4.15 25.10 -2.01
CA TYR A 179 4.57 23.82 -1.45
C TYR A 179 5.81 23.30 -2.18
N LEU A 180 5.81 23.34 -3.51
CA LEU A 180 6.93 22.87 -4.33
C LEU A 180 8.23 23.62 -4.02
N ALA A 181 8.16 24.92 -3.73
CA ALA A 181 9.32 25.72 -3.32
C ALA A 181 10.01 25.21 -2.03
N LYS A 182 9.29 24.48 -1.17
CA LYS A 182 9.83 23.90 0.07
C LYS A 182 10.53 22.55 -0.17
N VAL A 183 10.26 21.88 -1.29
CA VAL A 183 10.74 20.52 -1.55
C VAL A 183 12.08 20.54 -2.29
N LYS A 184 13.15 20.25 -1.55
CA LYS A 184 14.52 20.24 -2.09
C LYS A 184 15.00 18.86 -2.61
N ASN A 185 14.24 17.80 -2.37
CA ASN A 185 14.65 16.43 -2.68
C ASN A 185 14.27 16.04 -4.12
N ALA A 186 15.24 15.69 -4.97
CA ALA A 186 15.03 15.27 -6.36
C ALA A 186 14.15 14.02 -6.51
N ASP A 187 14.21 13.06 -5.58
CA ASP A 187 13.37 11.86 -5.65
C ASP A 187 11.90 12.16 -5.34
N MET A 188 11.65 13.22 -4.55
CA MET A 188 10.29 13.69 -4.32
C MET A 188 9.66 14.28 -5.58
N TRP A 189 10.45 14.96 -6.41
CA TRP A 189 9.98 15.45 -7.71
C TRP A 189 9.49 14.31 -8.61
N LYS A 190 10.21 13.18 -8.67
CA LYS A 190 9.75 11.99 -9.43
C LYS A 190 8.40 11.48 -8.93
N ARG A 191 8.18 11.48 -7.61
CA ARG A 191 6.89 11.09 -7.02
C ARG A 191 5.78 12.07 -7.36
N PHE A 192 6.06 13.37 -7.34
CA PHE A 192 5.08 14.39 -7.72
C PHE A 192 4.70 14.31 -9.20
N TYR A 193 5.67 14.07 -10.09
CA TYR A 193 5.38 13.80 -11.50
C TYR A 193 4.53 12.55 -11.69
N LEU A 194 4.80 11.49 -10.92
CA LEU A 194 3.97 10.27 -10.95
C LEU A 194 2.53 10.57 -10.53
N ILE A 195 2.35 11.32 -9.43
CA ILE A 195 1.03 11.71 -8.92
C ILE A 195 0.29 12.59 -9.93
N ASP A 196 0.94 13.62 -10.49
CA ASP A 196 0.34 14.52 -11.48
C ASP A 196 -0.08 13.75 -12.75
N THR A 197 0.78 12.85 -13.21
CA THR A 197 0.50 12.00 -14.38
C THR A 197 -0.66 11.05 -14.10
N ALA A 198 -0.65 10.35 -12.97
CA ALA A 198 -1.71 9.43 -12.61
C ALA A 198 -3.06 10.15 -12.46
N MET A 199 -3.08 11.33 -11.83
CA MET A 199 -4.30 12.14 -11.70
C MET A 199 -4.81 12.64 -13.04
N THR A 200 -3.92 13.04 -13.95
CA THR A 200 -4.31 13.49 -15.30
C THR A 200 -4.87 12.35 -16.16
N LEU A 201 -4.37 11.13 -15.98
CA LEU A 201 -4.82 9.95 -16.74
C LEU A 201 -6.12 9.37 -16.19
N GLU A 202 -6.21 9.24 -14.86
CA GLU A 202 -7.26 8.46 -14.21
C GLU A 202 -8.45 9.33 -13.73
N CYS A 203 -8.23 10.63 -13.49
CA CYS A 203 -9.28 11.53 -12.99
C CYS A 203 -9.66 12.57 -14.04
N GLU A 204 -10.77 12.34 -14.74
CA GLU A 204 -11.29 13.27 -15.77
C GLU A 204 -11.56 14.69 -15.26
N LYS A 205 -11.89 14.81 -13.96
CA LYS A 205 -12.21 16.09 -13.30
C LYS A 205 -10.96 16.85 -12.82
N TYR A 206 -9.78 16.25 -12.95
CA TYR A 206 -8.54 16.90 -12.52
C TYR A 206 -8.10 17.96 -13.53
N LEU A 207 -8.13 19.23 -13.11
CA LEU A 207 -7.80 20.39 -13.94
C LEU A 207 -6.40 20.97 -13.64
N GLY A 208 -5.61 20.32 -12.80
CA GLY A 208 -4.30 20.81 -12.35
C GLY A 208 -4.31 21.42 -10.94
N PRO A 209 -3.15 21.91 -10.46
CA PRO A 209 -1.95 22.36 -11.19
C PRO A 209 -1.13 21.24 -11.84
N LEU A 210 -0.72 21.45 -13.09
CA LEU A 210 0.10 20.53 -13.85
C LEU A 210 1.57 20.90 -13.70
N LEU A 211 2.41 19.92 -13.42
CA LEU A 211 3.85 20.16 -13.35
C LEU A 211 4.44 20.40 -14.74
N PRO A 212 5.49 21.24 -14.86
CA PRO A 212 6.20 21.41 -16.13
C PRO A 212 6.66 20.05 -16.63
N LYS A 213 6.27 19.70 -17.84
CA LYS A 213 6.58 18.39 -18.42
C LYS A 213 8.10 18.20 -18.44
N ASP A 214 8.59 17.20 -17.70
CA ASP A 214 10.01 16.93 -17.58
C ASP A 214 10.59 16.62 -18.97
N GLN A 215 11.34 17.57 -19.53
CA GLN A 215 11.91 17.45 -20.87
C GLN A 215 13.00 16.37 -20.93
N TRP A 216 13.38 15.77 -19.80
CA TRP A 216 14.57 14.90 -19.69
C TRP A 216 14.33 13.56 -18.98
N SER A 217 13.09 13.04 -18.97
CA SER A 217 12.87 11.68 -18.45
C SER A 217 13.52 10.63 -19.33
N LYS A 218 14.63 10.07 -18.83
CA LYS A 218 15.24 8.87 -19.41
C LYS A 218 14.27 7.70 -19.25
N PRO A 219 14.06 6.86 -20.29
CA PRO A 219 13.27 5.65 -20.14
C PRO A 219 13.85 4.80 -19.01
N ILE A 220 12.96 4.30 -18.15
CA ILE A 220 13.38 3.37 -17.09
C ILE A 220 13.84 2.08 -17.79
N THR A 221 15.04 1.63 -17.45
CA THR A 221 15.57 0.36 -17.94
C THR A 221 14.67 -0.76 -17.46
N GLN A 222 14.07 -1.48 -18.40
CA GLN A 222 13.20 -2.60 -18.12
C GLN A 222 14.02 -3.84 -17.75
N ASP A 223 13.53 -4.59 -16.75
CA ASP A 223 14.07 -5.90 -16.41
C ASP A 223 13.94 -6.83 -17.62
N PHE A 224 15.01 -7.59 -17.92
CA PHE A 224 15.05 -8.51 -19.04
C PHE A 224 13.90 -9.54 -19.01
N ARG A 225 13.48 -9.97 -17.82
CA ARG A 225 12.35 -10.90 -17.64
C ARG A 225 11.04 -10.26 -18.11
N VAL A 226 10.84 -9.00 -17.78
CA VAL A 226 9.66 -8.22 -18.19
C VAL A 226 9.67 -8.01 -19.70
N LYS A 227 10.84 -7.67 -20.25
CA LYS A 227 11.02 -7.56 -21.70
C LYS A 227 10.66 -8.87 -22.42
N ASN A 228 11.14 -10.01 -21.92
CA ASN A 228 10.83 -11.32 -22.50
C ASN A 228 9.33 -11.68 -22.41
N ILE A 229 8.66 -11.30 -21.32
CA ILE A 229 7.21 -11.50 -21.19
C ILE A 229 6.49 -10.61 -22.21
N LEU A 230 6.86 -9.33 -22.28
CA LEU A 230 6.28 -8.37 -23.21
C LEU A 230 6.44 -8.82 -24.67
N GLU A 231 7.62 -9.32 -25.05
CA GLU A 231 7.87 -9.87 -26.38
C GLU A 231 6.92 -11.03 -26.72
N LYS A 232 6.61 -11.89 -25.75
CA LYS A 232 5.70 -13.04 -25.95
C LYS A 232 4.22 -12.65 -26.07
N ILE A 233 3.80 -11.55 -25.44
CA ILE A 233 2.40 -11.11 -25.43
C ILE A 233 2.14 -9.94 -26.38
N MET A 234 3.18 -9.39 -27.01
CA MET A 234 3.11 -8.16 -27.81
C MET A 234 2.05 -8.25 -28.89
N GLU A 235 2.03 -9.33 -29.67
CA GLU A 235 1.08 -9.54 -30.76
C GLU A 235 -0.37 -9.49 -30.27
N MET A 236 -0.66 -10.12 -29.12
CA MET A 236 -2.00 -10.07 -28.52
C MET A 236 -2.35 -8.65 -28.07
N LEU A 237 -1.41 -7.93 -27.46
CA LEU A 237 -1.63 -6.56 -27.03
C LEU A 237 -1.86 -5.61 -28.22
N THR A 238 -1.12 -5.77 -29.32
CA THR A 238 -1.27 -5.00 -30.56
C THR A 238 -2.64 -5.21 -31.19
N ASN A 239 -3.11 -6.46 -31.20
CA ASN A 239 -4.44 -6.82 -31.70
C ASN A 239 -5.55 -6.18 -30.84
N VAL A 240 -5.41 -6.19 -29.50
CA VAL A 240 -6.38 -5.59 -28.57
C VAL A 240 -6.34 -4.06 -28.64
N ALA A 241 -5.16 -3.45 -28.76
CA ALA A 241 -5.00 -2.00 -28.89
C ALA A 241 -5.47 -1.46 -30.25
N GLY A 242 -5.67 -2.34 -31.24
CA GLY A 242 -6.09 -1.97 -32.59
C GLY A 242 -5.02 -1.22 -33.36
N GLY A 243 -3.75 -1.64 -33.21
CA GLY A 243 -2.58 -1.10 -33.92
C GLY A 243 -1.35 -0.91 -33.04
N GLN A 244 -0.15 -1.12 -33.62
CA GLN A 244 1.14 -0.98 -32.93
C GLN A 244 1.45 0.48 -32.56
N ASP A 245 0.91 1.41 -33.34
CA ASP A 245 0.99 2.86 -33.16
C ASP A 245 0.33 3.35 -31.86
N LYS A 246 -0.56 2.54 -31.28
CA LYS A 246 -1.29 2.85 -30.04
C LYS A 246 -0.64 2.23 -28.80
N LEU A 247 0.47 1.51 -28.97
CA LEU A 247 1.11 0.78 -27.89
C LEU A 247 2.51 1.33 -27.61
N SER A 248 2.76 1.72 -26.36
CA SER A 248 4.09 2.08 -25.88
C SER A 248 4.57 1.04 -24.88
N VAL A 249 5.71 0.42 -25.20
CA VAL A 249 6.37 -0.55 -24.33
C VAL A 249 7.31 0.16 -23.34
N ALA A 250 7.73 1.39 -23.64
CA ALA A 250 8.65 2.13 -22.79
C ALA A 250 7.93 2.74 -21.58
N VAL A 251 8.42 2.44 -20.37
CA VAL A 251 8.03 3.17 -19.15
C VAL A 251 8.76 4.52 -19.17
N LEU A 252 8.13 5.49 -19.82
CA LEU A 252 8.56 6.88 -19.84
C LEU A 252 7.72 7.66 -18.83
N TYR A 253 8.33 8.55 -18.05
CA TYR A 253 7.61 9.56 -17.25
C TYR A 253 6.92 10.64 -18.13
N ARG A 254 6.66 10.39 -19.42
CA ARG A 254 6.38 11.45 -20.40
C ARG A 254 4.93 11.53 -20.84
N THR A 255 4.41 12.76 -20.72
CA THR A 255 3.60 13.50 -21.69
C THR A 255 2.63 12.71 -22.58
N TYR A 256 1.35 12.67 -22.20
CA TYR A 256 0.27 12.44 -23.16
C TYR A 256 -0.62 13.68 -23.32
N HIS A 257 -0.61 14.21 -24.54
CA HIS A 257 -1.74 14.94 -25.08
C HIS A 257 -2.88 13.92 -25.19
N ARG A 258 -4.04 14.20 -24.57
CA ARG A 258 -5.34 13.54 -24.81
C ARG A 258 -5.29 12.31 -25.73
N MET A 259 -4.96 11.14 -25.20
CA MET A 259 -5.20 9.86 -25.87
C MET A 259 -5.90 8.94 -24.88
N LYS A 260 -7.20 8.71 -25.13
CA LYS A 260 -8.18 8.12 -24.22
C LYS A 260 -8.00 6.60 -23.98
N HIS A 261 -7.04 5.95 -24.63
CA HIS A 261 -6.99 4.48 -24.67
C HIS A 261 -5.54 3.96 -24.73
N ILE A 262 -4.77 4.11 -23.65
CA ILE A 262 -3.49 3.40 -23.51
C ILE A 262 -3.56 2.55 -22.24
N TYR A 263 -3.45 1.23 -22.43
CA TYR A 263 -3.36 0.26 -21.36
C TYR A 263 -1.92 0.22 -20.83
N TRP A 264 -1.74 0.51 -19.55
CA TRP A 264 -0.44 0.39 -18.89
C TRP A 264 -0.26 -1.01 -18.32
N MET A 265 0.82 -1.70 -18.70
CA MET A 265 1.38 -2.82 -17.95
C MET A 265 2.61 -2.33 -17.20
N SER A 266 2.43 -1.90 -15.95
CA SER A 266 3.57 -1.65 -15.05
C SER A 266 4.05 -2.98 -14.48
N CYS A 267 4.95 -3.65 -15.19
CA CYS A 267 5.72 -4.76 -14.61
C CYS A 267 7.00 -4.20 -13.96
N CYS A 268 6.85 -3.62 -12.77
CA CYS A 268 7.95 -3.36 -11.85
C CYS A 268 7.70 -4.18 -10.58
N THR A 269 8.11 -5.45 -10.57
CA THR A 269 8.10 -6.29 -9.36
C THR A 269 9.48 -6.90 -9.14
N PRO A 270 10.07 -6.75 -7.95
CA PRO A 270 10.95 -7.74 -7.39
C PRO A 270 10.24 -8.39 -6.20
N LEU A 271 9.54 -9.51 -6.38
CA LEU A 271 9.30 -10.55 -5.37
C LEU A 271 8.46 -11.71 -5.93
N GLY A 272 8.57 -12.86 -5.28
CA GLY A 272 8.26 -14.19 -5.77
C GLY A 272 6.81 -14.46 -6.16
N TRP A 273 6.65 -15.44 -7.04
CA TRP A 273 5.40 -15.90 -7.60
C TRP A 273 4.52 -16.58 -6.55
N VAL A 274 3.24 -16.19 -6.48
CA VAL A 274 2.14 -17.10 -6.10
C VAL A 274 1.01 -16.90 -7.12
N VAL A 275 0.81 -17.91 -7.97
CA VAL A 275 -0.27 -17.97 -8.95
C VAL A 275 -1.50 -18.59 -8.26
N LYS A 276 -2.65 -17.89 -8.29
CA LYS A 276 -3.96 -18.54 -8.12
C LYS A 276 -4.87 -18.19 -9.30
N PRO A 277 -5.66 -19.15 -9.81
CA PRO A 277 -6.46 -18.98 -11.01
C PRO A 277 -7.74 -18.21 -10.69
N LEU A 278 -8.06 -17.19 -11.50
CA LEU A 278 -9.36 -16.53 -11.48
C LEU A 278 -10.25 -17.14 -12.55
N THR A 279 -11.24 -17.91 -12.12
CA THR A 279 -12.40 -18.32 -12.91
C THR A 279 -13.42 -17.20 -12.97
N GLY A 280 -13.82 -16.81 -14.19
CA GLY A 280 -15.20 -16.41 -14.51
C GLY A 280 -15.64 -14.96 -14.23
N ASN A 281 -15.94 -14.27 -15.33
CA ASN A 281 -16.77 -13.05 -15.51
C ASN A 281 -16.15 -11.66 -15.23
N GLN A 282 -15.90 -10.99 -16.35
CA GLN A 282 -15.25 -9.69 -16.55
C GLN A 282 -16.05 -8.48 -16.04
N LYS A 283 -15.30 -7.50 -15.52
CA LYS A 283 -15.59 -6.05 -15.50
C LYS A 283 -14.31 -5.29 -15.91
N PRO A 284 -14.39 -4.04 -16.42
CA PRO A 284 -13.31 -3.42 -17.18
C PRO A 284 -12.04 -3.22 -16.34
N PHE A 285 -10.90 -3.48 -16.98
CA PHE A 285 -9.56 -3.50 -16.39
C PHE A 285 -9.22 -2.16 -15.71
N GLY A 286 -9.21 -2.18 -14.37
CA GLY A 286 -8.51 -1.18 -13.58
C GLY A 286 -7.00 -1.36 -13.71
N MET A 287 -6.27 -0.23 -13.74
CA MET A 287 -4.83 -0.19 -13.85
C MET A 287 -4.18 -0.94 -12.67
N LEU A 288 -3.62 -2.13 -12.92
CA LEU A 288 -2.84 -2.90 -11.95
C LEU A 288 -1.46 -2.25 -11.81
N ILE A 289 -1.35 -1.27 -10.90
CA ILE A 289 -0.07 -0.80 -10.40
C ILE A 289 0.20 -1.55 -9.09
N LEU A 290 1.10 -2.53 -9.14
CA LEU A 290 1.57 -3.24 -7.96
C LEU A 290 2.49 -2.33 -7.14
N PRO A 291 2.19 -2.04 -5.86
CA PRO A 291 3.04 -1.22 -5.01
C PRO A 291 4.26 -2.02 -4.51
N TYR A 292 5.39 -1.31 -4.37
CA TYR A 292 6.61 -1.73 -3.65
C TYR A 292 6.29 -2.07 -2.21
#